data_AF-A0A964VES4-F1
#
_entry.id   AF-A0A964VES4-F1
#
_cell.length_a   1.000
_cell.length_b   1.000
_cell.length_c   1.000
_cell.angle_alpha   90.00
_cell.angle_beta   90.00
_cell.angle_gamma   90.00
#
_symmetry.space_group_name_H-M   'P 1'
#
loop_
_entity.id
_entity.type
_entity.pdbx_description
1 polymer ?
#
loop_
_entity_poly.entity_id
_entity_poly.type
_entity_poly.pdbx_seq_one_letter_code
_entity_poly.pdbx_strand_id
1 'polypeptide(L)'
;MASHRNSVHSGARLRAFAAACDFNGDPLVIEPEFDDVSSFEVDLGKWTGRVVDAGTPSVLWEVARSADRASEGSQSARIRLDNRAGQAKVMLERRYEVEENQAYAVAISFQLPARTGSACRRGGCWPVRPLPRPSLAGP
;
A
#
# COMPACT_ATOMS: atom_id res chain seq x y z
N MET A 1 57.62 -58.89 18.25
CA MET A 1 58.24 -58.32 19.47
C MET A 1 58.10 -56.80 19.40
N ALA A 2 57.73 -56.21 20.54
CA ALA A 2 57.34 -54.84 20.86
C ALA A 2 57.94 -53.65 20.08
N SER A 3 57.13 -52.59 19.90
CA SER A 3 57.40 -51.21 20.41
C SER A 3 56.28 -50.26 19.94
N HIS A 4 55.23 -50.01 20.73
CA HIS A 4 55.08 -48.84 21.61
C HIS A 4 55.58 -47.49 21.03
N ARG A 5 54.64 -46.58 20.73
CA ARG A 5 54.67 -45.17 21.17
C ARG A 5 53.26 -44.59 21.19
N ASN A 6 52.83 -44.25 22.40
CA ASN A 6 51.69 -43.37 22.69
C ASN A 6 51.98 -41.95 22.17
N SER A 7 50.95 -41.27 21.67
CA SER A 7 50.73 -39.86 22.00
C SER A 7 49.25 -39.53 21.85
N VAL A 8 48.65 -39.15 22.97
CA VAL A 8 47.28 -38.67 23.13
C VAL A 8 47.30 -37.17 22.99
N HIS A 9 46.51 -36.54 22.11
CA HIS A 9 45.98 -35.17 22.26
C HIS A 9 44.60 -35.17 21.59
N SER A 10 43.52 -35.30 22.36
CA SER A 10 42.72 -34.17 22.87
C SER A 10 41.77 -33.61 21.81
N GLY A 11 40.46 -33.79 22.01
CA GLY A 11 39.48 -32.96 21.34
C GLY A 11 38.15 -33.62 21.00
N ALA A 12 37.24 -33.60 21.98
CA ALA A 12 35.78 -33.52 21.83
C ALA A 12 35.05 -34.54 20.92
N ARG A 13 34.35 -35.46 21.60
CA ARG A 13 33.23 -36.24 21.07
C ARG A 13 32.11 -35.31 20.60
N LEU A 14 31.79 -35.30 19.30
CA LEU A 14 30.47 -34.90 18.81
C LEU A 14 29.63 -36.18 18.70
N ARG A 15 28.72 -36.36 19.66
CA ARG A 15 27.63 -37.33 19.54
C ARG A 15 26.59 -36.73 18.59
N ALA A 16 26.22 -37.53 17.59
CA ALA A 16 25.10 -37.25 16.71
C ALA A 16 23.79 -37.14 17.50
N PHE A 17 22.96 -36.16 17.15
CA PHE A 17 21.51 -36.26 17.24
C PHE A 17 20.96 -36.18 15.82
N ALA A 18 20.51 -37.32 15.31
CA ALA A 18 19.59 -37.41 14.20
C ALA A 18 18.19 -37.56 14.78
N ALA A 19 17.25 -36.68 14.41
CA ALA A 19 15.81 -36.98 14.41
C ALA A 19 15.01 -35.81 13.78
N ALA A 20 14.22 -36.17 12.76
CA ALA A 20 13.05 -35.45 12.23
C ALA A 20 13.29 -34.13 11.45
N CYS A 21 13.85 -34.26 10.25
CA CYS A 21 13.42 -33.44 9.12
C CYS A 21 12.41 -34.25 8.29
N ASP A 22 11.20 -34.47 8.82
CA ASP A 22 10.07 -34.99 8.02
C ASP A 22 9.24 -33.79 7.52
N PHE A 23 9.90 -32.93 6.75
CA PHE A 23 9.23 -31.86 6.02
C PHE A 23 8.69 -32.46 4.73
N ASN A 24 7.48 -33.03 4.80
CA ASN A 24 6.72 -33.37 3.60
C ASN A 24 6.43 -32.05 2.86
N GLY A 25 7.07 -31.89 1.71
CA GLY A 25 7.18 -30.66 0.95
C GLY A 25 5.90 -30.21 0.24
N ASP A 26 4.80 -30.10 0.99
CA ASP A 26 3.72 -29.23 0.55
C ASP A 26 4.14 -27.78 0.83
N PRO A 27 4.17 -26.89 -0.18
CA PRO A 27 4.37 -25.48 0.09
C PRO A 27 3.22 -25.03 0.99
N LEU A 28 3.55 -24.43 2.14
CA LEU A 28 2.58 -23.66 2.91
C LEU A 28 2.09 -22.51 2.03
N VAL A 29 0.98 -22.73 1.33
CA VAL A 29 0.24 -21.65 0.66
C VAL A 29 -0.52 -20.94 1.77
N ILE A 30 0.05 -19.85 2.27
CA ILE A 30 -0.68 -18.90 3.10
C ILE A 30 -1.65 -18.21 2.14
N GLU A 31 -2.86 -18.74 2.01
CA GLU A 31 -3.98 -17.98 1.44
C GLU A 31 -4.39 -16.95 2.51
N PRO A 32 -4.09 -15.65 2.33
CA PRO A 32 -4.48 -14.67 3.32
C PRO A 32 -6.01 -14.62 3.37
N GLU A 33 -6.60 -14.86 4.55
CA GLU A 33 -8.05 -14.81 4.80
C GLU A 33 -8.63 -13.37 4.68
N PHE A 34 -7.84 -12.40 4.25
CA PHE A 34 -8.25 -11.01 4.08
C PHE A 34 -8.13 -10.54 2.62
N ASP A 35 -8.82 -11.20 1.70
CA ASP A 35 -9.16 -10.61 0.39
C ASP A 35 -10.47 -9.82 0.50
N ASP A 36 -10.49 -8.78 1.33
CA ASP A 36 -11.60 -7.84 1.37
C ASP A 36 -11.45 -6.82 0.24
N VAL A 37 -12.15 -7.08 -0.86
CA VAL A 37 -12.22 -6.17 -2.01
C VAL A 37 -13.44 -5.28 -1.85
N SER A 38 -13.21 -3.96 -1.92
CA SER A 38 -14.27 -2.96 -1.88
C SER A 38 -14.34 -2.18 -3.17
N SER A 39 -15.53 -2.08 -3.74
CA SER A 39 -15.86 -1.16 -4.83
C SER A 39 -16.98 -0.20 -4.40
N PHE A 40 -17.14 0.90 -5.13
CA PHE A 40 -18.16 1.91 -4.86
C PHE A 40 -19.35 1.81 -5.84
N GLU A 41 -19.54 0.65 -6.48
CA GLU A 41 -20.54 0.46 -7.54
C GLU A 41 -21.99 0.52 -7.03
N VAL A 42 -22.24 0.08 -5.79
CA VAL A 42 -23.60 0.01 -5.21
C VAL A 42 -23.82 1.08 -4.14
N ASP A 43 -22.88 1.25 -3.21
CA ASP A 43 -22.92 2.23 -2.13
C ASP A 43 -21.49 2.52 -1.60
N LEU A 44 -21.37 3.19 -0.45
CA LEU A 44 -20.08 3.38 0.24
C LEU A 44 -19.71 2.19 1.14
N GLY A 45 -20.58 1.20 1.27
CA GLY A 45 -20.40 0.01 2.10
C GLY A 45 -20.06 0.37 3.55
N LYS A 46 -18.94 -0.17 4.04
CA LYS A 46 -18.42 0.08 5.39
C LYS A 46 -17.54 1.34 5.49
N TRP A 47 -17.42 2.12 4.41
CA TRP A 47 -16.64 3.35 4.40
C TRP A 47 -17.46 4.53 4.93
N THR A 48 -16.85 5.33 5.80
CA THR A 48 -17.49 6.50 6.41
C THR A 48 -16.65 7.75 6.21
N GLY A 49 -17.31 8.87 5.95
CA GLY A 49 -16.67 10.18 5.84
C GLY A 49 -16.51 10.82 7.22
N ARG A 50 -15.36 11.46 7.46
CA ARG A 50 -15.09 12.24 8.66
C ARG A 50 -14.42 13.55 8.32
N VAL A 51 -14.78 14.64 9.00
CA VAL A 51 -14.08 15.93 8.92
C VAL A 51 -13.40 16.26 10.25
N VAL A 52 -12.22 16.87 10.17
CA VAL A 52 -11.53 17.50 11.31
C VAL A 52 -11.16 18.94 10.94
N ASP A 53 -10.95 19.76 11.97
CA ASP A 53 -10.58 21.18 11.82
C ASP A 53 -11.60 21.98 10.99
N ALA A 54 -12.90 21.67 11.15
CA ALA A 54 -13.97 22.24 10.33
C ALA A 54 -14.21 23.76 10.57
N GLY A 55 -13.67 24.33 11.65
CA GLY A 55 -13.81 25.75 11.98
C GLY A 55 -15.21 26.16 12.43
N THR A 56 -15.44 27.47 12.53
CA THR A 56 -16.73 28.08 12.89
C THR A 56 -16.99 29.33 12.04
N PRO A 57 -18.06 29.37 11.22
CA PRO A 57 -19.00 28.28 10.94
C PRO A 57 -18.30 27.08 10.29
N SER A 58 -18.87 25.89 10.43
CA SER A 58 -18.29 24.66 9.85
C SER A 58 -18.14 24.81 8.34
N VAL A 59 -17.01 24.34 7.79
CA VAL A 59 -16.83 24.18 6.35
C VAL A 59 -17.90 23.26 5.76
N LEU A 60 -18.26 23.50 4.49
CA LEU A 60 -19.08 22.60 3.72
C LEU A 60 -18.22 21.46 3.15
N TRP A 61 -18.64 20.22 3.36
CA TRP A 61 -17.96 19.04 2.87
C TRP A 61 -18.94 17.90 2.59
N GLU A 62 -18.53 16.94 1.77
CA GLU A 62 -19.33 15.79 1.38
C GLU A 62 -18.44 14.60 1.01
N VAL A 63 -18.88 13.40 1.35
CA VAL A 63 -18.43 12.14 0.74
C VAL A 63 -19.62 11.50 0.06
N ALA A 64 -19.51 11.26 -1.24
CA ALA A 64 -20.58 10.66 -2.03
C ALA A 64 -20.02 9.79 -3.16
N ARG A 65 -20.86 8.92 -3.71
CA ARG A 65 -20.53 8.21 -4.94
C ARG A 65 -20.53 9.14 -6.15
N SER A 66 -19.70 8.85 -7.13
CA SER A 66 -19.60 9.63 -8.35
C SER A 66 -19.07 8.79 -9.52
N ALA A 67 -19.70 9.00 -10.68
CA ALA A 67 -19.25 8.48 -11.96
C ALA A 67 -18.22 9.39 -12.66
N ASP A 68 -17.87 10.55 -12.08
CA ASP A 68 -17.04 11.55 -12.77
C ASP A 68 -15.63 11.02 -13.06
N ARG A 69 -15.09 10.18 -12.15
CA ARG A 69 -13.73 9.64 -12.20
C ARG A 69 -13.63 8.28 -11.53
N ALA A 70 -13.80 7.22 -12.31
CA ALA A 70 -13.52 5.86 -11.88
C ALA A 70 -12.31 5.31 -12.65
N SER A 71 -11.29 4.82 -11.94
CA SER A 71 -10.15 4.13 -12.56
C SER A 71 -10.46 2.67 -12.92
N GLU A 72 -11.47 2.11 -12.26
CA GLU A 72 -12.00 0.77 -12.43
C GLU A 72 -13.50 0.83 -12.14
N GLY A 73 -14.30 0.06 -12.89
CA GLY A 73 -15.77 0.11 -12.77
C GLY A 73 -16.39 1.40 -13.31
N SER A 74 -17.58 1.74 -12.79
CA SER A 74 -18.37 2.89 -13.23
C SER A 74 -18.51 3.97 -12.16
N GLN A 75 -18.19 3.65 -10.89
CA GLN A 75 -18.34 4.55 -9.76
C GLN A 75 -17.05 4.64 -8.92
N SER A 76 -16.95 5.75 -8.20
CA SER A 76 -15.88 6.01 -7.23
C SER A 76 -16.45 6.74 -6.01
N ALA A 77 -15.71 6.72 -4.90
CA ALA A 77 -15.96 7.66 -3.80
C ALA A 77 -15.34 9.02 -4.15
N ARG A 78 -16.14 10.08 -4.05
CA ARG A 78 -15.72 11.47 -4.26
C ARG A 78 -15.80 12.23 -2.94
N ILE A 79 -14.73 12.92 -2.62
CA ILE A 79 -14.65 13.85 -1.48
C ILE A 79 -14.74 15.28 -2.03
N ARG A 80 -15.68 16.07 -1.50
CA ARG A 80 -15.80 17.52 -1.77
C ARG A 80 -15.57 18.28 -0.47
N LEU A 81 -14.84 19.38 -0.57
CA LEU A 81 -14.50 20.22 0.58
C LEU A 81 -14.34 21.68 0.13
N ASP A 82 -15.15 22.59 0.67
CA ASP A 82 -14.95 24.05 0.54
C ASP A 82 -14.08 24.55 1.70
N ASN A 83 -12.75 24.44 1.52
CA ASN A 83 -11.76 24.79 2.54
C ASN A 83 -11.05 26.11 2.23
N ARG A 84 -11.79 27.22 2.23
CA ARG A 84 -11.23 28.55 1.92
C ARG A 84 -10.11 28.98 2.88
N ALA A 85 -10.20 28.56 4.14
CA ALA A 85 -9.24 28.93 5.17
C ALA A 85 -8.06 27.93 5.29
N GLY A 86 -8.11 26.81 4.58
CA GLY A 86 -7.01 25.84 4.49
C GLY A 86 -6.86 24.89 5.67
N GLN A 87 -7.62 25.06 6.77
CA GLN A 87 -7.46 24.20 7.96
C GLN A 87 -8.13 22.83 7.85
N ALA A 88 -9.28 22.72 7.17
CA ALA A 88 -10.13 21.55 7.27
C ALA A 88 -9.56 20.35 6.50
N LYS A 89 -9.77 19.16 7.04
CA LYS A 89 -9.38 17.88 6.40
C LYS A 89 -10.55 16.93 6.43
N VAL A 90 -10.77 16.23 5.32
CA VAL A 90 -11.80 15.20 5.19
C VAL A 90 -11.12 13.87 4.92
N MET A 91 -11.55 12.83 5.64
CA MET A 91 -11.06 11.48 5.53
C MET A 91 -12.21 10.56 5.13
N LEU A 92 -11.88 9.53 4.36
CA LEU A 92 -12.73 8.37 4.10
C LEU A 92 -12.13 7.19 4.87
N GLU A 93 -12.86 6.65 5.83
CA GLU A 93 -12.34 5.71 6.82
C GLU A 93 -13.09 4.37 6.72
N ARG A 94 -12.36 3.27 6.83
CA ARG A 94 -12.90 1.92 7.07
C ARG A 94 -12.01 1.24 8.11
N ARG A 95 -12.65 0.50 9.01
CA ARG A 95 -11.94 -0.25 10.07
C ARG A 95 -11.70 -1.68 9.61
N TYR A 96 -10.53 -2.18 9.97
CA TYR A 96 -10.12 -3.57 9.78
C TYR A 96 -9.67 -4.12 11.14
N GLU A 97 -10.05 -5.36 11.41
CA GLU A 97 -9.46 -6.12 12.50
C GLU A 97 -8.13 -6.69 12.00
N VAL A 98 -7.08 -6.57 12.80
CA VAL A 98 -5.74 -7.02 12.46
C VAL A 98 -5.22 -7.91 13.58
N GLU A 99 -4.58 -9.00 13.19
CA GLU A 99 -3.95 -9.96 14.09
C GLU A 99 -2.47 -9.61 14.36
N GLU A 100 -1.99 -9.98 15.54
CA GLU A 100 -0.59 -9.82 15.92
C GLU A 100 0.32 -10.70 15.06
N ASN A 101 1.54 -10.23 14.80
CA ASN A 101 2.57 -10.94 14.02
C ASN A 101 2.20 -11.26 12.57
N GLN A 102 1.15 -10.63 12.03
CA GLN A 102 0.74 -10.78 10.63
C GLN A 102 1.09 -9.54 9.80
N ALA A 103 1.54 -9.74 8.56
CA ALA A 103 1.77 -8.68 7.59
C ALA A 103 0.59 -8.60 6.61
N TYR A 104 0.18 -7.37 6.27
CA TYR A 104 -0.95 -7.10 5.37
C TYR A 104 -0.50 -6.26 4.18
N ALA A 105 -0.97 -6.61 3.00
CA ALA A 105 -0.80 -5.81 1.79
C ALA A 105 -2.07 -4.99 1.54
N VAL A 106 -1.93 -3.68 1.39
CA VAL A 106 -3.06 -2.77 1.13
C VAL A 106 -2.81 -2.05 -0.20
N ALA A 107 -3.69 -2.29 -1.17
CA ALA A 107 -3.67 -1.61 -2.46
C ALA A 107 -4.84 -0.62 -2.54
N ILE A 108 -4.53 0.66 -2.79
CA ILE A 108 -5.54 1.72 -2.93
C ILE A 108 -5.28 2.49 -4.22
N SER A 109 -6.32 2.64 -5.03
CA SER A 109 -6.30 3.44 -6.25
C SER A 109 -7.02 4.77 -6.02
N PHE A 110 -6.40 5.88 -6.41
CA PHE A 110 -7.01 7.20 -6.33
C PHE A 110 -6.71 8.04 -7.58
N GLN A 111 -7.66 8.89 -7.96
CA GLN A 111 -7.48 9.84 -9.04
C GLN A 111 -7.67 11.28 -8.54
N LEU A 112 -6.59 12.05 -8.57
CA LEU A 112 -6.61 13.46 -8.22
C LEU A 112 -7.05 14.30 -9.44
N PRO A 113 -7.72 15.45 -9.24
CA PRO A 113 -7.86 16.42 -10.32
C PRO A 113 -6.50 16.83 -10.84
N ALA A 114 -6.34 16.74 -12.16
CA ALA A 114 -5.19 17.35 -12.81
C ALA A 114 -5.20 18.85 -12.46
N ARG A 115 -4.14 19.33 -11.80
CA ARG A 115 -3.83 20.76 -11.86
C ARG A 115 -3.56 21.05 -13.33
N THR A 116 -4.29 21.99 -13.92
CA THR A 116 -3.93 22.57 -15.22
C THR A 116 -2.44 22.89 -15.19
N GLY A 117 -1.64 22.16 -15.98
CA GLY A 117 -0.17 22.21 -15.97
C GLY A 117 0.56 20.92 -15.57
N SER A 118 -0.13 19.85 -15.19
CA SER A 118 0.49 18.54 -14.93
C SER A 118 -0.10 17.45 -15.83
N ALA A 119 0.73 16.88 -16.70
CA ALA A 119 0.37 15.74 -17.53
C ALA A 119 0.70 14.45 -16.76
N CYS A 120 -0.30 13.83 -16.14
CA CYS A 120 -0.11 12.51 -15.54
C CYS A 120 -0.38 11.44 -16.62
N ARG A 121 0.64 10.64 -16.95
CA ARG A 121 0.44 9.35 -17.63
C ARG A 121 0.59 8.22 -16.60
N ARG A 122 -0.04 7.07 -16.89
CA ARG A 122 -0.06 5.85 -16.07
C ARG A 122 1.33 5.61 -15.44
N GLY A 123 1.40 5.62 -14.10
CA GLY A 123 2.62 5.34 -13.34
C GLY A 123 3.17 6.48 -12.47
N GLY A 124 2.55 7.66 -12.45
CA GLY A 124 2.90 8.75 -11.51
C GLY A 124 3.13 10.10 -12.18
N CYS A 125 2.90 11.17 -11.44
CA CYS A 125 3.03 12.54 -11.93
C CYS A 125 4.48 13.02 -11.72
N TRP A 126 5.29 13.04 -12.78
CA TRP A 126 6.62 13.64 -12.78
C TRP A 126 6.54 15.13 -13.19
N PRO A 127 7.37 16.03 -12.64
CA PRO A 127 7.47 17.39 -13.15
C PRO A 127 8.06 17.34 -14.57
N VAL A 128 7.23 17.60 -15.59
CA VAL A 128 7.71 17.76 -16.96
C VAL A 128 8.42 19.10 -17.02
N ARG A 129 9.75 19.11 -16.86
CA ARG A 129 10.54 20.28 -17.25
C ARG A 129 10.32 20.45 -18.76
N PRO A 130 9.85 21.61 -19.24
CA PRO A 130 9.84 21.87 -20.67
C PRO A 130 11.28 21.78 -21.16
N LEU A 131 11.54 20.89 -22.12
CA LEU A 131 12.81 20.87 -22.82
C LEU A 131 13.03 22.26 -23.44
N PRO A 132 14.23 22.86 -23.32
CA PRO A 132 14.53 24.06 -24.06
C PRO A 132 14.29 23.77 -25.55
N ARG A 133 13.45 24.59 -26.19
CA ARG A 133 13.23 24.48 -27.64
C ARG A 133 14.60 24.60 -28.32
N PRO A 134 14.93 23.74 -29.30
CA PRO A 134 16.08 24.01 -30.15
C PRO A 134 15.86 25.37 -30.80
N SER A 135 16.81 26.30 -30.58
CA SER A 135 16.85 27.53 -31.34
C SER A 135 17.03 27.14 -32.80
N LEU A 136 16.01 27.40 -33.62
CA LEU A 136 16.18 27.44 -35.07
C LEU A 136 17.03 28.69 -35.35
N ALA A 137 18.35 28.54 -35.28
CA ALA A 137 19.27 29.45 -35.94
C ALA A 137 19.14 29.15 -37.44
N GLY A 138 18.41 30.01 -38.15
CA GLY A 138 18.43 30.02 -39.61
C GLY A 138 19.75 30.59 -40.11
N PRO A 139 20.22 30.19 -41.30
CA PRO A 139 21.10 31.04 -42.11
C PRO A 139 20.33 32.25 -42.66
#